data_AF-A0A8J2NRW7-F1
#
_entry.id   AF-A0A8J2NRW7-F1
#
_cell.length_a   1.000
_cell.length_b   1.000
_cell.length_c   1.000
_cell.angle_alpha   90.00
_cell.angle_beta   90.00
_cell.angle_gamma   90.00
#
_symmetry.space_group_name_H-M   'P 1'
#
loop_
_entity.id
_entity.type
_entity.pdbx_description
1 polymer ?
#
loop_
_entity_poly.entity_id
_entity_poly.type
_entity_poly.pdbx_seq_one_letter_code
_entity_poly.pdbx_strand_id
1 'polypeptide(L)'
;MEPEYYNEMFTPTKRLSAGMSMSTNGHYLDHGHGQPNVEIDDEDDDYDDYVDYQSLHLRKMKDNHNKCCNNAVWCVRDICGVFCVLLTWFLILYAEFVVMRIILLPSSYPLYRNINAFIWQIMALLAFTSHLRTMLTDPGAVPRGNATKEMIQQMGFREGQVIYKCQKCCSIKPERAHHCSVCQRCIRKMDHHCPWVNNCVGENNQKFFVLFTFYIAMISIHALVLAINHFIICIQHDWKECSAYTPPATVVFLIFLIFEALLFTIFTMIMLCTQLNAIWNDETVRLK
;
A
#
# COMPACT_ATOMS: atom_id res chain seq x y z
N MET A 1 42.50 -29.98 10.61
CA MET A 1 43.16 -29.96 11.93
C MET A 1 42.67 -28.70 12.61
N GLU A 2 41.44 -28.73 13.16
CA GLU A 2 41.13 -27.92 14.35
C GLU A 2 41.61 -28.74 15.56
N PRO A 3 41.90 -28.10 16.71
CA PRO A 3 40.87 -27.78 17.72
C PRO A 3 40.96 -26.29 18.18
N GLU A 4 39.87 -25.62 18.56
CA GLU A 4 39.20 -25.60 19.90
C GLU A 4 40.14 -25.19 21.06
N TYR A 5 39.77 -24.52 22.15
CA TYR A 5 38.62 -23.77 22.71
C TYR A 5 39.11 -23.39 24.14
N TYR A 6 38.45 -22.45 24.84
CA TYR A 6 38.32 -22.28 26.31
C TYR A 6 38.28 -20.77 26.67
N ASN A 7 37.43 -20.26 27.56
CA ASN A 7 36.57 -20.81 28.61
C ASN A 7 35.40 -19.80 28.83
N GLU A 8 34.15 -20.25 28.94
CA GLU A 8 33.36 -20.44 30.19
C GLU A 8 33.21 -19.16 31.04
N MET A 9 32.05 -18.81 31.61
CA MET A 9 31.28 -19.63 32.53
C MET A 9 30.00 -18.87 32.94
N PHE A 10 28.84 -19.53 32.92
CA PHE A 10 27.87 -19.57 34.04
C PHE A 10 26.88 -20.70 33.76
N THR A 11 27.02 -21.78 34.52
CA THR A 11 26.23 -23.02 34.49
C THR A 11 25.39 -23.12 35.80
N PRO A 12 24.70 -24.24 36.13
CA PRO A 12 23.24 -24.28 36.21
C PRO A 12 22.72 -24.82 37.58
N THR A 13 21.41 -24.91 37.76
CA THR A 13 20.82 -25.78 38.80
C THR A 13 19.72 -26.67 38.24
N LYS A 14 19.93 -28.00 38.36
CA LYS A 14 18.97 -29.10 38.15
C LYS A 14 18.17 -29.40 39.43
N ARG A 15 16.93 -29.91 39.30
CA ARG A 15 16.30 -30.94 40.17
C ARG A 15 15.28 -31.76 39.34
N LEU A 16 15.52 -33.06 39.12
CA LEU A 16 14.85 -34.28 39.71
C LEU A 16 13.42 -34.49 39.17
N SER A 17 12.98 -35.51 38.41
CA SER A 17 13.21 -36.98 38.22
C SER A 17 12.14 -37.88 38.85
N ALA A 18 11.36 -38.59 38.02
CA ALA A 18 10.76 -39.94 38.16
C ALA A 18 9.81 -40.14 36.94
N GLY A 19 9.80 -41.17 36.07
CA GLY A 19 10.13 -42.60 36.13
C GLY A 19 8.88 -43.40 35.68
N MET A 20 8.74 -43.86 34.41
CA MET A 20 8.72 -45.27 33.92
C MET A 20 8.00 -45.25 32.54
N SER A 21 8.25 -46.06 31.50
CA SER A 21 9.20 -47.13 31.15
C SER A 21 9.14 -47.35 29.62
N MET A 22 10.20 -47.94 29.07
CA MET A 22 10.55 -48.18 27.66
C MET A 22 9.54 -48.94 26.78
N SER A 23 9.52 -48.62 25.48
CA SER A 23 9.55 -49.61 24.38
C SER A 23 10.02 -48.95 23.07
N THR A 24 10.73 -49.71 22.25
CA THR A 24 11.77 -49.34 21.28
C THR A 24 11.32 -49.31 19.82
N ASN A 25 12.18 -48.71 18.97
CA ASN A 25 12.26 -48.69 17.48
C ASN A 25 11.72 -47.39 16.85
N GLY A 26 12.41 -46.64 15.98
CA GLY A 26 13.71 -46.71 15.33
C GLY A 26 13.77 -45.58 14.26
N HIS A 27 14.99 -45.13 13.90
CA HIS A 27 15.36 -44.32 12.72
C HIS A 27 15.08 -42.78 12.64
N TYR A 28 16.14 -42.02 12.98
CA TYR A 28 16.81 -40.89 12.29
C TYR A 28 16.07 -39.93 11.30
N LEU A 29 16.17 -38.62 11.63
CA LEU A 29 16.24 -37.38 10.81
C LEU A 29 14.95 -36.95 10.06
N ASP A 30 14.57 -35.67 9.88
CA ASP A 30 15.27 -34.38 9.78
C ASP A 30 14.27 -33.23 10.06
N HIS A 31 14.74 -32.09 10.61
CA HIS A 31 13.94 -30.90 10.89
C HIS A 31 13.83 -30.03 9.62
N GLY A 32 12.71 -30.08 8.92
CA GLY A 32 12.32 -29.13 7.87
C GLY A 32 11.00 -28.45 8.21
N HIS A 33 10.98 -27.11 8.20
CA HIS A 33 9.77 -26.29 8.33
C HIS A 33 8.84 -26.52 7.12
N GLY A 34 7.99 -27.55 7.19
CA GLY A 34 6.89 -27.82 6.27
C GLY A 34 5.58 -27.25 6.81
N GLN A 35 4.87 -26.47 6.00
CA GLN A 35 3.46 -26.14 6.24
C GLN A 35 2.62 -27.44 6.13
N PRO A 36 1.59 -27.66 6.95
CA PRO A 36 0.85 -28.91 6.89
C PRO A 36 -0.01 -28.97 5.63
N ASN A 37 0.18 -30.01 4.83
CA ASN A 37 -0.81 -30.47 3.88
C ASN A 37 -1.96 -31.10 4.68
N VAL A 38 -3.19 -30.68 4.41
CA VAL A 38 -4.38 -31.31 5.00
C VAL A 38 -4.94 -32.27 3.96
N GLU A 39 -4.70 -33.56 4.16
CA GLU A 39 -5.52 -34.63 3.58
C GLU A 39 -6.89 -34.61 4.29
N ILE A 40 -7.96 -34.76 3.51
CA ILE A 40 -9.33 -34.75 4.01
C ILE A 40 -9.65 -36.19 4.40
N ASP A 41 -9.52 -36.51 5.69
CA ASP A 41 -10.05 -37.74 6.26
C ASP A 41 -11.51 -37.50 6.69
N ASP A 42 -12.43 -38.16 6.01
CA ASP A 42 -13.87 -38.17 6.30
C ASP A 42 -14.14 -39.13 7.47
N GLU A 43 -14.35 -38.62 8.69
CA GLU A 43 -15.22 -39.20 9.76
C GLU A 43 -14.88 -38.54 11.12
N ASP A 44 -15.58 -37.43 11.46
CA ASP A 44 -15.85 -36.91 12.85
C ASP A 44 -16.25 -35.39 12.90
N ASP A 45 -16.64 -34.74 11.78
CA ASP A 45 -16.76 -33.27 11.68
C ASP A 45 -18.16 -32.64 11.97
N ASP A 46 -19.23 -33.41 12.20
CA ASP A 46 -20.60 -32.90 11.97
C ASP A 46 -21.13 -31.90 13.04
N TYR A 47 -20.59 -31.89 14.26
CA TYR A 47 -21.03 -30.97 15.32
C TYR A 47 -20.29 -29.63 15.31
N ASP A 48 -18.99 -29.62 14.99
CA ASP A 48 -18.20 -28.39 14.86
C ASP A 48 -18.58 -27.63 13.58
N ASP A 49 -18.94 -28.33 12.49
CA ASP A 49 -19.38 -27.72 11.21
C ASP A 49 -20.70 -26.93 11.39
N TYR A 50 -21.62 -27.39 12.25
CA TYR A 50 -22.92 -26.72 12.48
C TYR A 50 -22.81 -25.39 13.25
N VAL A 51 -21.91 -25.33 14.25
CA VAL A 51 -21.64 -24.11 15.02
C VAL A 51 -20.86 -23.10 14.17
N ASP A 52 -19.94 -23.56 13.31
CA ASP A 52 -19.29 -22.71 12.32
C ASP A 52 -20.30 -22.16 11.30
N TYR A 53 -21.21 -22.99 10.77
CA TYR A 53 -22.25 -22.59 9.82
C TYR A 53 -23.15 -21.47 10.36
N GLN A 54 -23.62 -21.59 11.60
CA GLN A 54 -24.46 -20.56 12.25
C GLN A 54 -23.69 -19.24 12.43
N SER A 55 -22.40 -19.32 12.78
CA SER A 55 -21.52 -18.16 12.93
C SER A 55 -21.16 -17.51 11.57
N LEU A 56 -21.00 -18.33 10.53
CA LEU A 56 -20.74 -17.92 9.14
C LEU A 56 -21.96 -17.24 8.56
N HIS A 57 -23.16 -17.75 8.82
CA HIS A 57 -24.41 -17.18 8.34
C HIS A 57 -24.69 -15.81 8.98
N LEU A 58 -24.32 -15.63 10.25
CA LEU A 58 -24.31 -14.34 10.94
C LEU A 58 -23.24 -13.37 10.36
N ARG A 59 -22.07 -13.87 9.97
CA ARG A 59 -21.01 -13.08 9.29
C ARG A 59 -21.34 -12.73 7.83
N LYS A 60 -22.16 -13.54 7.16
CA LYS A 60 -22.65 -13.33 5.79
C LYS A 60 -23.63 -12.15 5.70
N MET A 61 -24.20 -11.71 6.83
CA MET A 61 -25.09 -10.55 6.91
C MET A 61 -24.30 -9.28 7.30
N LYS A 62 -24.02 -8.40 6.33
CA LYS A 62 -23.32 -7.09 6.47
C LYS A 62 -21.81 -7.16 6.78
N ASP A 63 -21.02 -7.63 5.80
CA ASP A 63 -19.60 -7.22 5.75
C ASP A 63 -19.50 -5.74 5.35
N ASN A 64 -19.66 -4.87 6.36
CA ASN A 64 -19.46 -3.43 6.27
C ASN A 64 -18.01 -3.04 6.58
N HIS A 65 -17.11 -4.03 6.73
CA HIS A 65 -15.70 -3.77 7.01
C HIS A 65 -15.08 -3.00 5.84
N ASN A 66 -14.31 -1.95 6.18
CA ASN A 66 -13.77 -0.97 5.24
C ASN A 66 -14.81 -0.24 4.37
N LYS A 67 -16.07 -0.12 4.83
CA LYS A 67 -17.07 0.75 4.20
C LYS A 67 -17.45 1.90 5.12
N CYS A 68 -17.54 3.09 4.55
CA CYS A 68 -17.91 4.34 5.24
C CYS A 68 -19.08 5.03 4.51
N CYS A 69 -19.63 6.09 5.12
CA CYS A 69 -20.74 6.87 4.58
C CYS A 69 -21.97 6.00 4.23
N ASN A 70 -22.57 5.33 5.22
CA ASN A 70 -23.69 4.41 5.02
C ASN A 70 -23.42 3.31 3.97
N ASN A 71 -22.21 2.76 4.00
CA ASN A 71 -21.72 1.75 3.05
C ASN A 71 -21.54 2.21 1.60
N ALA A 72 -21.56 3.51 1.33
CA ALA A 72 -21.43 4.04 -0.03
C ALA A 72 -19.99 4.05 -0.56
N VAL A 73 -18.97 4.11 0.32
CA VAL A 73 -17.58 4.34 -0.07
C VAL A 73 -16.63 3.38 0.64
N TRP A 74 -15.58 2.92 -0.05
CA TRP A 74 -14.51 2.14 0.57
C TRP A 74 -13.56 3.04 1.37
N CYS A 75 -13.24 2.67 2.61
CA CYS A 75 -12.34 3.44 3.46
C CYS A 75 -11.71 2.55 4.55
N VAL A 76 -10.38 2.56 4.61
CA VAL A 76 -9.59 1.80 5.58
C VAL A 76 -9.33 2.66 6.82
N ARG A 77 -9.49 2.09 8.01
CA ARG A 77 -9.29 2.77 9.30
C ARG A 77 -7.87 2.56 9.85
N ASP A 78 -6.87 2.85 9.03
CA ASP A 78 -5.45 2.80 9.42
C ASP A 78 -4.99 4.19 9.90
N ILE A 79 -4.62 4.30 11.19
CA ILE A 79 -4.20 5.57 11.82
C ILE A 79 -2.97 6.15 11.12
N CYS A 80 -2.02 5.28 10.76
CA CYS A 80 -0.81 5.69 10.04
C CYS A 80 -1.19 6.22 8.64
N GLY A 81 -2.06 5.49 7.93
CA GLY A 81 -2.58 5.91 6.63
C GLY A 81 -3.33 7.25 6.68
N VAL A 82 -4.15 7.50 7.70
CA VAL A 82 -4.84 8.80 7.87
C VAL A 82 -3.83 9.94 8.02
N PHE A 83 -2.81 9.76 8.86
CA PHE A 83 -1.75 10.78 9.01
C PHE A 83 -1.01 11.03 7.69
N CYS A 84 -0.63 9.96 6.97
CA CYS A 84 0.05 10.08 5.67
C CYS A 84 -0.80 10.83 4.64
N VAL A 85 -2.12 10.57 4.56
CA VAL A 85 -3.02 11.28 3.65
C VAL A 85 -3.15 12.76 4.00
N LEU A 86 -3.29 13.09 5.28
CA LEU A 86 -3.35 14.49 5.72
C LEU A 86 -2.06 15.23 5.37
N LEU A 87 -0.91 14.59 5.57
CA LEU A 87 0.39 15.13 5.18
C LEU A 87 0.49 15.30 3.66
N THR A 88 0.03 14.33 2.85
CA THR A 88 0.00 14.46 1.39
C THR A 88 -0.81 15.68 0.95
N TRP A 89 -2.00 15.89 1.51
CA TRP A 89 -2.83 17.04 1.14
C TRP A 89 -2.23 18.36 1.60
N PHE A 90 -1.60 18.38 2.78
CA PHE A 90 -0.85 19.56 3.24
C PHE A 90 0.28 19.93 2.27
N LEU A 91 1.07 18.96 1.82
CA LEU A 91 2.17 19.16 0.89
C LEU A 91 1.67 19.67 -0.48
N ILE A 92 0.60 19.07 -1.02
CA ILE A 92 -0.03 19.55 -2.26
C ILE A 92 -0.50 21.02 -2.12
N LEU A 93 -1.16 21.36 -1.01
CA LEU A 93 -1.62 22.74 -0.76
C LEU A 93 -0.45 23.71 -0.56
N TYR A 94 0.64 23.26 0.07
CA TYR A 94 1.86 24.06 0.20
C TYR A 94 2.49 24.35 -1.17
N ALA A 95 2.64 23.32 -2.02
CA ALA A 95 3.16 23.49 -3.37
C ALA A 95 2.26 24.42 -4.21
N GLU A 96 0.94 24.26 -4.13
CA GLU A 96 -0.05 25.17 -4.75
C GLU A 96 0.18 26.62 -4.30
N PHE A 97 0.31 26.83 -2.98
CA PHE A 97 0.55 28.15 -2.42
C PHE A 97 1.85 28.76 -2.97
N VAL A 98 2.97 28.04 -2.93
CA VAL A 98 4.26 28.58 -3.37
C VAL A 98 4.23 28.86 -4.87
N VAL A 99 3.78 27.91 -5.70
CA VAL A 99 3.78 28.09 -7.15
C VAL A 99 2.86 29.23 -7.57
N MET A 100 1.65 29.32 -7.01
CA MET A 100 0.71 30.36 -7.40
C MET A 100 1.06 31.72 -6.80
N ARG A 101 1.35 31.81 -5.51
CA ARG A 101 1.51 33.09 -4.79
C ARG A 101 2.93 33.65 -4.85
N ILE A 102 3.95 32.79 -4.88
CA ILE A 102 5.35 33.21 -4.87
C ILE A 102 5.91 33.30 -6.29
N ILE A 103 5.60 32.33 -7.16
CA ILE A 103 6.22 32.25 -8.49
C ILE A 103 5.36 32.90 -9.58
N LEU A 104 4.12 32.46 -9.77
CA LEU A 104 3.33 32.78 -10.95
C LEU A 104 2.61 34.13 -10.86
N LEU A 105 1.93 34.44 -9.75
CA LEU A 105 1.19 35.72 -9.63
C LEU A 105 2.10 36.96 -9.73
N PRO A 106 3.30 37.00 -9.10
CA PRO A 106 4.21 38.14 -9.22
C PRO A 106 4.85 38.30 -10.61
N SER A 107 4.81 37.26 -11.45
CA SER A 107 5.41 37.33 -12.79
C SER A 107 4.80 38.45 -13.63
N SER A 108 5.67 39.35 -14.11
CA SER A 108 5.31 40.46 -15.01
C SER A 108 4.91 39.99 -16.42
N TYR A 109 5.18 38.73 -16.77
CA TYR A 109 4.85 38.14 -18.08
C TYR A 109 3.48 37.41 -18.02
N PRO A 110 2.38 38.03 -18.49
CA PRO A 110 1.04 37.48 -18.32
C PRO A 110 0.81 36.18 -19.11
N LEU A 111 1.39 36.04 -20.31
CA LEU A 111 1.26 34.82 -21.11
C LEU A 111 1.93 33.62 -20.42
N TYR A 112 3.16 33.79 -19.95
CA TYR A 112 3.89 32.80 -19.17
C TYR A 112 3.12 32.41 -17.90
N ARG A 113 2.63 33.39 -17.15
CA ARG A 113 1.84 33.18 -15.94
C ARG A 113 0.58 32.35 -16.24
N ASN A 114 -0.22 32.77 -17.21
CA ASN A 114 -1.52 32.15 -17.48
C ASN A 114 -1.37 30.73 -18.03
N ILE A 115 -0.39 30.48 -18.92
CA ILE A 115 -0.13 29.14 -19.45
C ILE A 115 0.32 28.20 -18.33
N ASN A 116 1.32 28.60 -17.54
CA ASN A 116 1.84 27.75 -16.46
C ASN A 116 0.81 27.53 -15.35
N ALA A 117 0.03 28.56 -15.00
CA ALA A 117 -1.07 28.42 -14.04
C ALA A 117 -2.14 27.44 -14.56
N PHE A 118 -2.52 27.54 -15.83
CA PHE A 118 -3.47 26.60 -16.42
C PHE A 118 -2.95 25.16 -16.39
N ILE A 119 -1.70 24.94 -16.82
CA ILE A 119 -1.05 23.62 -16.77
C ILE A 119 -1.00 23.09 -15.33
N TRP A 120 -0.59 23.94 -14.38
CA TRP A 120 -0.52 23.61 -12.96
C TRP A 120 -1.88 23.20 -12.38
N GLN A 121 -2.93 24.00 -12.58
CA GLN A 121 -4.28 23.68 -12.07
C GLN A 121 -4.82 22.38 -12.67
N ILE A 122 -4.60 22.12 -13.96
CA ILE A 122 -5.05 20.88 -14.60
C ILE A 122 -4.31 19.67 -14.03
N MET A 123 -2.98 19.74 -13.88
CA MET A 123 -2.22 18.66 -13.26
C MET A 123 -2.60 18.44 -11.79
N ALA A 124 -2.80 19.51 -11.03
CA ALA A 124 -3.23 19.44 -9.63
C ALA A 124 -4.61 18.76 -9.51
N LEU A 125 -5.57 19.12 -10.38
CA LEU A 125 -6.89 18.48 -10.41
C LEU A 125 -6.80 16.99 -10.75
N LEU A 126 -5.99 16.63 -11.75
CA LEU A 126 -5.79 15.24 -12.15
C LEU A 126 -5.08 14.42 -11.06
N ALA A 127 -4.08 14.98 -10.40
CA ALA A 127 -3.42 14.37 -9.25
C ALA A 127 -4.39 14.17 -8.07
N PHE A 128 -5.16 15.21 -7.73
CA PHE A 128 -6.16 15.14 -6.65
C PHE A 128 -7.23 14.08 -6.91
N THR A 129 -7.81 14.08 -8.12
CA THR A 129 -8.87 13.14 -8.48
C THR A 129 -8.37 11.70 -8.55
N SER A 130 -7.18 11.46 -9.10
CA SER A 130 -6.56 10.12 -9.13
C SER A 130 -6.18 9.62 -7.73
N HIS A 131 -5.67 10.49 -6.86
CA HIS A 131 -5.41 10.18 -5.45
C HIS A 131 -6.69 9.76 -4.73
N LEU A 132 -7.74 10.60 -4.82
CA LEU A 132 -9.03 10.34 -4.21
C LEU A 132 -9.67 9.04 -4.70
N ARG A 133 -9.61 8.78 -6.01
CA ARG A 133 -10.08 7.52 -6.61
C ARG A 133 -9.27 6.32 -6.08
N THR A 134 -7.97 6.44 -5.91
CA THR A 134 -7.15 5.36 -5.34
C THR A 134 -7.51 5.07 -3.89
N MET A 135 -7.71 6.11 -3.09
CA MET A 135 -8.09 6.00 -1.68
C MET A 135 -9.47 5.34 -1.48
N LEU A 136 -10.46 5.78 -2.26
CA LEU A 136 -11.87 5.50 -1.99
C LEU A 136 -12.48 4.37 -2.83
N THR A 137 -11.70 3.78 -3.73
CA THR A 137 -12.12 2.61 -4.53
C THR A 137 -11.79 1.33 -3.77
N ASP A 138 -12.75 0.38 -3.74
CA ASP A 138 -12.48 -0.98 -3.28
C ASP A 138 -11.37 -1.58 -4.15
N PRO A 139 -10.20 -1.95 -3.58
CA PRO A 139 -9.04 -2.42 -4.33
C PRO A 139 -9.24 -3.81 -4.96
N GLY A 140 -10.37 -4.47 -4.72
CA GLY A 140 -10.67 -5.81 -5.19
C GLY A 140 -10.78 -6.80 -4.03
N ALA A 141 -11.44 -6.40 -2.94
CA ALA A 141 -11.60 -7.22 -1.75
C ALA A 141 -12.41 -8.49 -2.02
N VAL A 142 -11.87 -9.63 -1.58
CA VAL A 142 -12.52 -10.94 -1.70
C VAL A 142 -13.66 -11.05 -0.67
N PRO A 143 -14.83 -11.59 -1.04
CA PRO A 143 -15.90 -11.88 -0.07
C PRO A 143 -15.42 -12.80 1.06
N ARG A 144 -15.80 -12.50 2.29
CA ARG A 144 -15.53 -13.37 3.45
C ARG A 144 -16.52 -14.53 3.50
N GLY A 145 -16.12 -15.63 4.15
CA GLY A 145 -17.01 -16.76 4.40
C GLY A 145 -17.44 -17.50 3.12
N ASN A 146 -16.70 -17.35 2.01
CA ASN A 146 -17.02 -18.03 0.75
C ASN A 146 -16.35 -19.42 0.63
N ALA A 147 -15.70 -19.91 1.69
CA ALA A 147 -15.00 -21.18 1.74
C ALA A 147 -15.85 -22.35 2.27
N THR A 148 -17.16 -22.35 1.99
CA THR A 148 -18.04 -23.48 2.37
C THR A 148 -17.88 -24.65 1.38
N LYS A 149 -18.14 -25.89 1.85
CA LYS A 149 -18.06 -27.10 1.01
C LYS A 149 -18.94 -26.96 -0.25
N GLU A 150 -20.14 -26.38 -0.11
CA GLU A 150 -21.07 -26.17 -1.22
C GLU A 150 -20.55 -25.14 -2.23
N MET A 151 -19.97 -24.03 -1.76
CA MET A 151 -19.44 -22.99 -2.64
C MET A 151 -18.19 -23.50 -3.39
N ILE A 152 -17.37 -24.32 -2.75
CA ILE A 152 -16.23 -24.98 -3.40
C ILE A 152 -16.72 -25.92 -4.52
N GLN A 153 -17.75 -26.73 -4.25
CA GLN A 153 -18.31 -27.65 -5.25
C GLN A 153 -18.98 -26.92 -6.42
N GLN A 154 -19.65 -25.79 -6.14
CA GLN A 154 -20.27 -24.93 -7.17
C GLN A 154 -19.27 -24.21 -8.07
N MET A 155 -18.04 -23.99 -7.62
CA MET A 155 -17.02 -23.30 -8.41
C MET A 155 -16.43 -24.16 -9.55
N GLY A 156 -16.77 -25.45 -9.62
CA GLY A 156 -16.39 -26.32 -10.74
C GLY A 156 -14.88 -26.52 -10.89
N PHE A 157 -14.15 -26.54 -9.77
CA PHE A 157 -12.71 -26.82 -9.78
C PHE A 157 -12.44 -28.21 -10.39
N ARG A 158 -11.34 -28.33 -11.14
CA ARG A 158 -10.94 -29.62 -11.71
C ARG A 158 -10.50 -30.56 -10.59
N GLU A 159 -10.78 -31.86 -10.74
CA GLU A 159 -10.27 -32.88 -9.83
C GLU A 159 -8.73 -32.77 -9.73
N GLY A 160 -8.21 -32.71 -8.50
CA GLY A 160 -6.78 -32.51 -8.22
C GLY A 160 -6.28 -31.06 -8.22
N GLN A 161 -7.15 -30.06 -8.43
CA GLN A 161 -6.76 -28.65 -8.37
C GLN A 161 -6.55 -28.19 -6.91
N VAL A 162 -5.36 -27.66 -6.60
CA VAL A 162 -5.03 -27.13 -5.28
C VAL A 162 -5.77 -25.81 -5.04
N ILE A 163 -6.56 -25.75 -3.96
CA ILE A 163 -7.33 -24.57 -3.55
C ILE A 163 -6.69 -23.94 -2.32
N TYR A 164 -6.26 -22.68 -2.43
CA TYR A 164 -5.74 -21.93 -1.30
C TYR A 164 -6.89 -21.27 -0.52
N LYS A 165 -6.87 -21.40 0.81
CA LYS A 165 -7.83 -20.76 1.71
C LYS A 165 -7.14 -19.75 2.62
N CYS A 166 -7.82 -18.65 2.94
CA CYS A 166 -7.39 -17.70 3.95
C CYS A 166 -8.13 -17.96 5.26
N GLN A 167 -7.40 -18.43 6.28
CA GLN A 167 -7.97 -18.71 7.61
C GLN A 167 -8.56 -17.47 8.27
N LYS A 168 -7.92 -16.30 8.13
CA LYS A 168 -8.39 -15.03 8.73
C LYS A 168 -9.69 -14.50 8.13
N CYS A 169 -9.94 -14.78 6.85
CA CYS A 169 -11.13 -14.32 6.14
C CYS A 169 -12.19 -15.42 5.95
N CYS A 170 -11.87 -16.66 6.33
CA CYS A 170 -12.65 -17.86 6.00
C CYS A 170 -13.04 -17.86 4.51
N SER A 171 -12.10 -17.53 3.64
CA SER A 171 -12.36 -17.28 2.22
C SER A 171 -11.44 -18.08 1.31
N ILE A 172 -11.95 -18.59 0.19
CA ILE A 172 -11.11 -19.12 -0.88
C ILE A 172 -10.29 -17.95 -1.44
N LYS A 173 -8.99 -18.16 -1.58
CA LYS A 173 -8.05 -17.17 -2.09
C LYS A 173 -7.93 -17.36 -3.60
N PRO A 174 -8.46 -16.41 -4.42
CA PRO A 174 -8.23 -16.43 -5.86
C PRO A 174 -6.73 -16.39 -6.17
N GLU A 175 -6.38 -16.77 -7.39
CA GLU A 175 -5.02 -16.64 -7.88
C GLU A 175 -4.50 -15.19 -7.70
N ARG A 176 -3.24 -15.05 -7.26
CA ARG A 176 -2.58 -13.74 -6.98
C ARG A 176 -3.28 -12.87 -5.93
N ALA A 177 -4.27 -13.38 -5.19
CA ALA A 177 -4.85 -12.65 -4.07
C ALA A 177 -3.97 -12.79 -2.82
N HIS A 178 -3.87 -11.75 -1.99
CA HIS A 178 -3.13 -11.82 -0.73
C HIS A 178 -3.91 -11.16 0.41
N HIS A 179 -3.73 -11.68 1.63
CA HIS A 179 -4.34 -11.10 2.81
C HIS A 179 -3.50 -9.91 3.30
N CYS A 180 -4.11 -8.72 3.35
CA CYS A 180 -3.51 -7.56 3.98
C CYS A 180 -3.92 -7.50 5.45
N SER A 181 -2.94 -7.53 6.36
CA SER A 181 -3.18 -7.41 7.81
C SER A 181 -3.65 -6.02 8.24
N VAL A 182 -3.39 -4.97 7.45
CA VAL A 182 -3.88 -3.62 7.76
C VAL A 182 -5.34 -3.49 7.35
N CYS A 183 -5.67 -3.82 6.10
CA CYS A 183 -7.05 -3.81 5.61
C CYS A 183 -7.92 -4.94 6.20
N GLN A 184 -7.31 -5.98 6.80
CA GLN A 184 -7.98 -7.19 7.32
C GLN A 184 -8.82 -7.91 6.25
N ARG A 185 -8.36 -7.88 4.99
CA ARG A 185 -9.09 -8.41 3.83
C ARG A 185 -8.10 -9.05 2.86
N CYS A 186 -8.54 -10.12 2.20
CA CYS A 186 -7.89 -10.63 1.01
C CYS A 186 -8.18 -9.68 -0.16
N ILE A 187 -7.14 -9.24 -0.88
CA ILE A 187 -7.24 -8.34 -2.02
C ILE A 187 -6.79 -9.08 -3.28
N ARG A 188 -7.58 -9.04 -4.36
CA ARG A 188 -7.23 -9.63 -5.66
C ARG A 188 -6.08 -8.85 -6.33
N LYS A 189 -5.16 -9.59 -6.96
CA LYS A 189 -3.90 -9.06 -7.53
C LYS A 189 -3.27 -8.03 -6.61
N MET A 190 -3.16 -8.36 -5.33
CA MET A 190 -2.66 -7.42 -4.32
C MET A 190 -1.21 -7.07 -4.66
N ASP A 191 -0.95 -5.78 -4.81
CA ASP A 191 0.41 -5.29 -4.95
C ASP A 191 0.98 -4.98 -3.56
N HIS A 192 0.48 -3.92 -2.92
CA HIS A 192 0.90 -3.52 -1.58
C HIS A 192 -0.19 -2.75 -0.82
N HIS A 193 0.00 -2.59 0.49
CA HIS A 193 -0.72 -1.59 1.29
C HIS A 193 0.07 -0.30 1.28
N CYS A 194 -0.55 0.81 0.88
CA CYS A 194 0.12 2.09 0.78
C CYS A 194 -0.48 3.09 1.76
N PRO A 195 0.28 3.48 2.81
CA PRO A 195 -0.18 4.48 3.78
C PRO A 195 -0.54 5.83 3.13
N TRP A 196 0.18 6.24 2.08
CA TRP A 196 -0.03 7.52 1.39
C TRP A 196 -1.35 7.65 0.63
N VAL A 197 -2.02 6.53 0.35
CA VAL A 197 -3.40 6.50 -0.18
C VAL A 197 -4.37 5.85 0.82
N ASN A 198 -3.92 5.56 2.04
CA ASN A 198 -4.66 4.88 3.10
C ASN A 198 -5.52 3.70 2.58
N ASN A 199 -4.94 2.89 1.69
CA ASN A 199 -5.64 1.79 1.03
C ASN A 199 -4.64 0.76 0.49
N CYS A 200 -5.12 -0.46 0.22
CA CYS A 200 -4.39 -1.37 -0.64
C CYS A 200 -4.42 -0.89 -2.09
N VAL A 201 -3.33 -1.15 -2.82
CA VAL A 201 -3.28 -1.12 -4.27
C VAL A 201 -3.48 -2.54 -4.77
N GLY A 202 -4.53 -2.75 -5.56
CA GLY A 202 -4.92 -4.03 -6.11
C GLY A 202 -5.65 -3.86 -7.43
N GLU A 203 -6.23 -4.96 -7.91
CA GLU A 203 -6.80 -5.06 -9.26
C GLU A 203 -7.72 -3.89 -9.66
N ASN A 204 -8.61 -3.46 -8.76
CA ASN A 204 -9.66 -2.51 -9.11
C ASN A 204 -9.22 -1.03 -9.01
N ASN A 205 -8.09 -0.73 -8.36
CA ASN A 205 -7.63 0.65 -8.17
C ASN A 205 -6.19 0.92 -8.64
N GLN A 206 -5.46 -0.10 -9.12
CA GLN A 206 -4.08 0.04 -9.62
C GLN A 206 -3.96 1.10 -10.71
N LYS A 207 -4.92 1.19 -11.64
CA LYS A 207 -4.94 2.24 -12.68
C LYS A 207 -4.92 3.64 -12.08
N PHE A 208 -5.72 3.90 -11.04
CA PHE A 208 -5.77 5.21 -10.39
C PHE A 208 -4.47 5.51 -9.67
N PHE A 209 -3.86 4.51 -9.04
CA PHE A 209 -2.55 4.65 -8.40
C PHE A 209 -1.44 5.02 -9.39
N VAL A 210 -1.39 4.34 -10.53
CA VAL A 210 -0.42 4.64 -11.60
C VAL A 210 -0.61 6.08 -12.12
N LEU A 211 -1.86 6.49 -12.40
CA LEU A 211 -2.17 7.86 -12.82
C LEU A 211 -1.76 8.89 -11.76
N PHE A 212 -2.04 8.60 -10.49
CA PHE A 212 -1.63 9.46 -9.38
C PHE A 212 -0.11 9.64 -9.33
N THR A 213 0.66 8.55 -9.36
CA THR A 213 2.14 8.63 -9.37
C THR A 213 2.68 9.37 -10.57
N PHE A 214 2.06 9.20 -11.75
CA PHE A 214 2.44 9.93 -12.96
C PHE A 214 2.18 11.44 -12.83
N TYR A 215 1.00 11.85 -12.38
CA TYR A 215 0.68 13.27 -12.26
C TYR A 215 1.51 13.96 -11.17
N ILE A 216 1.82 13.27 -10.05
CA ILE A 216 2.74 13.80 -9.04
C ILE A 216 4.18 13.93 -9.58
N ALA A 217 4.65 12.97 -10.38
CA ALA A 217 5.96 13.09 -11.00
C ALA A 217 6.04 14.30 -11.95
N MET A 218 5.02 14.48 -12.78
CA MET A 218 4.94 15.59 -13.74
C MET A 218 4.83 16.95 -13.04
N ILE A 219 3.96 17.08 -12.02
CA ILE A 219 3.79 18.35 -11.30
C ILE A 219 5.04 18.70 -10.49
N SER A 220 5.76 17.71 -9.95
CA SER A 220 7.01 17.93 -9.23
C SER A 220 8.13 18.41 -10.17
N ILE A 221 8.25 17.82 -11.36
CA ILE A 221 9.18 18.30 -12.39
C ILE A 221 8.82 19.72 -12.82
N HIS A 222 7.53 20.02 -13.04
CA HIS A 222 7.08 21.36 -13.40
C HIS A 222 7.40 22.37 -12.30
N ALA A 223 7.19 22.03 -11.03
CA ALA A 223 7.55 22.86 -9.88
C ALA A 223 9.06 23.19 -9.86
N LEU A 224 9.93 22.20 -10.11
CA LEU A 224 11.37 22.42 -10.18
C LEU A 224 11.76 23.39 -11.29
N VAL A 225 11.21 23.19 -12.49
CA VAL A 225 11.45 24.09 -13.64
C VAL A 225 10.97 25.51 -13.34
N LEU A 226 9.78 25.67 -12.74
CA LEU A 226 9.25 26.98 -12.36
C LEU A 226 10.11 27.64 -11.28
N ALA A 227 10.52 26.90 -10.25
CA ALA A 227 11.34 27.43 -9.16
C ALA A 227 12.72 27.88 -9.66
N ILE A 228 13.38 27.10 -10.52
CA ILE A 228 14.68 27.46 -11.12
C ILE A 228 14.53 28.70 -12.01
N ASN A 229 13.52 28.75 -12.88
CA ASN A 229 13.28 29.91 -13.74
C ASN A 229 13.00 31.17 -12.93
N HIS A 230 12.17 31.08 -11.89
CA HIS A 230 11.88 32.20 -11.00
C HIS A 230 13.15 32.69 -10.31
N PHE A 231 13.97 31.77 -9.78
CA PHE A 231 15.25 32.12 -9.16
C PHE A 231 16.20 32.85 -10.13
N ILE A 232 16.30 32.39 -11.39
CA ILE A 232 17.12 33.03 -12.42
C ILE A 232 16.61 34.44 -12.74
N ILE A 233 15.29 34.60 -12.94
CA ILE A 233 14.67 35.90 -13.23
C ILE A 233 14.92 36.88 -12.07
N CYS A 234 14.78 36.42 -10.82
CA CYS A 234 14.97 37.27 -9.66
C CYS A 234 16.42 37.65 -9.40
N ILE A 235 17.40 36.82 -9.79
CA ILE A 235 18.81 37.21 -9.74
C ILE A 235 19.14 38.26 -10.81
N GLN A 236 18.51 38.16 -11.99
CA GLN A 236 18.74 39.11 -13.09
C GLN A 236 18.06 40.48 -12.85
N HIS A 237 16.97 40.50 -12.09
CA HIS A 237 16.24 41.70 -11.69
C HIS A 237 16.47 42.06 -10.20
N ASP A 238 15.86 43.14 -9.71
CA ASP A 238 15.87 43.43 -8.28
C ASP A 238 14.93 42.46 -7.55
N TRP A 239 15.48 41.68 -6.62
CA TRP A 239 14.74 40.72 -5.78
C TRP A 239 13.54 41.34 -5.05
N LYS A 240 13.56 42.66 -4.79
CA LYS A 240 12.45 43.36 -4.12
C LYS A 240 11.18 43.44 -4.96
N GLU A 241 11.30 43.40 -6.28
CA GLU A 241 10.17 43.48 -7.21
C GLU A 241 9.63 42.09 -7.61
N CYS A 242 10.29 41.03 -7.12
CA CYS A 242 10.08 39.68 -7.62
C CYS A 242 8.95 38.90 -6.93
N SER A 243 8.57 39.32 -5.72
CA SER A 243 7.52 38.66 -4.94
C SER A 243 6.78 39.68 -4.08
N ALA A 244 5.52 39.39 -3.75
CA ALA A 244 4.77 40.15 -2.76
C ALA A 244 5.32 40.00 -1.32
N TYR A 245 6.24 39.05 -1.11
CA TYR A 245 6.86 38.76 0.18
C TYR A 245 8.32 39.23 0.22
N THR A 246 8.84 39.42 1.44
CA THR A 246 10.24 39.82 1.64
C THR A 246 11.21 38.82 1.00
N PRO A 247 12.35 39.25 0.44
CA PRO A 247 13.30 38.35 -0.21
C PRO A 247 13.72 37.12 0.64
N PRO A 248 14.02 37.25 1.96
CA PRO A 248 14.39 36.08 2.77
C PRO A 248 13.26 35.04 2.87
N ALA A 249 12.01 35.49 3.04
CA ALA A 249 10.84 34.60 3.10
C ALA A 249 10.64 33.87 1.78
N THR A 250 10.76 34.58 0.65
CA THR A 250 10.68 34.01 -0.71
C THR A 250 11.71 32.90 -0.90
N VAL A 251 12.97 33.14 -0.52
CA VAL A 251 14.03 32.12 -0.59
C VAL A 251 13.67 30.88 0.22
N VAL A 252 13.19 31.05 1.45
CA VAL A 252 12.81 29.92 2.32
C VAL A 252 11.68 29.09 1.69
N PHE A 253 10.65 29.72 1.15
CA PHE A 253 9.56 29.01 0.46
C PHE A 253 10.07 28.21 -0.75
N LEU A 254 10.95 28.80 -1.57
CA LEU A 254 11.54 28.14 -2.73
C LEU A 254 12.43 26.95 -2.34
N ILE A 255 13.22 27.06 -1.28
CA ILE A 255 14.07 25.96 -0.79
C ILE A 255 13.21 24.75 -0.41
N PHE A 256 12.16 24.96 0.38
CA PHE A 256 11.28 23.87 0.78
C PHE A 256 10.52 23.27 -0.41
N LEU A 257 10.06 24.11 -1.35
CA LEU A 257 9.42 23.63 -2.58
C LEU A 257 10.37 22.77 -3.43
N ILE A 258 11.63 23.20 -3.60
CA ILE A 258 12.64 22.45 -4.36
C ILE A 258 12.94 21.12 -3.68
N PHE A 259 13.13 21.13 -2.35
CA PHE A 259 13.38 19.90 -1.60
C PHE A 259 12.21 18.91 -1.72
N GLU A 260 10.99 19.39 -1.53
CA GLU A 260 9.77 18.61 -1.71
C GLU A 260 9.68 18.03 -3.13
N ALA A 261 9.82 18.87 -4.14
CA ALA A 261 9.67 18.47 -5.54
C ALA A 261 10.75 17.47 -5.98
N LEU A 262 12.00 17.60 -5.49
CA LEU A 262 13.06 16.61 -5.75
C LEU A 262 12.73 15.26 -5.12
N LEU A 263 12.34 15.26 -3.83
CA LEU A 263 12.00 14.04 -3.10
C LEU A 263 10.83 13.31 -3.79
N PHE A 264 9.75 14.02 -4.09
CA PHE A 264 8.59 13.41 -4.73
C PHE A 264 8.88 12.97 -6.15
N THR A 265 9.59 13.75 -6.97
CA THR A 265 9.93 13.33 -8.34
C THR A 265 10.68 12.00 -8.32
N ILE A 266 11.72 11.87 -7.48
CA ILE A 266 12.52 10.63 -7.40
C ILE A 266 11.64 9.46 -6.94
N PHE A 267 10.92 9.64 -5.83
CA PHE A 267 10.08 8.60 -5.26
C PHE A 267 8.99 8.14 -6.22
N THR A 268 8.24 9.08 -6.82
CA THR A 268 7.13 8.73 -7.71
C THR A 268 7.60 8.20 -9.06
N MET A 269 8.77 8.64 -9.56
CA MET A 269 9.34 8.06 -10.79
C MET A 269 9.77 6.60 -10.57
N ILE A 270 10.42 6.30 -9.45
CA ILE A 270 10.77 4.91 -9.10
C ILE A 270 9.49 4.07 -9.00
N MET A 271 8.49 4.55 -8.25
CA MET A 271 7.23 3.84 -8.10
C MET A 271 6.53 3.62 -9.45
N LEU A 272 6.45 4.65 -10.29
CA LEU A 272 5.86 4.57 -11.62
C LEU A 272 6.58 3.54 -12.50
N CYS A 273 7.92 3.58 -12.54
CA CYS A 273 8.72 2.60 -13.29
C CYS A 273 8.48 1.18 -12.79
N THR A 274 8.43 0.96 -11.48
CA THR A 274 8.15 -0.38 -10.92
C THR A 274 6.75 -0.88 -11.27
N GLN A 275 5.72 -0.02 -11.21
CA GLN A 275 4.36 -0.38 -11.59
C GLN A 275 4.24 -0.68 -13.09
N LEU A 276 4.85 0.14 -13.95
CA LEU A 276 4.85 -0.09 -15.39
C LEU A 276 5.57 -1.38 -15.75
N ASN A 277 6.69 -1.68 -15.10
CA ASN A 277 7.40 -2.94 -15.28
C ASN A 277 6.57 -4.15 -14.80
N ALA A 278 5.88 -4.03 -13.67
CA ALA A 278 4.98 -5.07 -13.17
C ALA A 278 3.83 -5.33 -14.14
N ILE A 279 3.22 -4.28 -14.69
CA ILE A 279 2.16 -4.38 -15.70
C ILE A 279 2.70 -5.02 -17.00
N TRP A 280 3.88 -4.62 -17.45
CA TRP A 280 4.48 -5.13 -18.69
C TRP A 280 4.77 -6.63 -18.64
N ASN A 281 5.23 -7.13 -17.49
CA ASN A 281 5.56 -8.55 -17.29
C ASN A 281 4.41 -9.37 -16.70
N ASP A 282 3.22 -8.76 -16.50
CA ASP A 282 2.10 -9.33 -15.75
C ASP A 282 2.47 -9.89 -14.35
N GLU A 283 3.43 -9.27 -13.68
CA GLU A 283 3.86 -9.61 -12.32
C GLU A 283 3.14 -8.73 -11.27
N THR A 284 2.95 -9.25 -10.05
CA THR A 284 2.71 -8.40 -8.86
C THR A 284 4.02 -8.31 -8.07
N VAL A 285 4.31 -7.17 -7.42
CA VAL A 285 5.61 -6.91 -6.74
C VAL A 285 6.02 -7.99 -5.71
N ARG A 286 5.08 -8.80 -5.23
CA ARG A 286 5.31 -9.91 -4.28
C ARG A 286 5.75 -11.26 -4.90
N LEU A 287 5.93 -11.37 -6.21
CA LEU A 287 6.34 -12.63 -6.87
C LEU A 287 7.86 -12.79 -7.04
N LYS A 288 8.69 -11.97 -6.37
CA LYS A 288 10.15 -12.13 -6.30
C LYS A 288 10.61 -12.29 -4.86
#